data_AF-A0A535C8K2-F1
#
_entry.id   AF-A0A535C8K2-F1
#
_cell.length_a   1.000
_cell.length_b   1.000
_cell.length_c   1.000
_cell.angle_alpha   90.00
_cell.angle_beta   90.00
_cell.angle_gamma   90.00
#
_symmetry.space_group_name_H-M   'P 1'
#
loop_
_entity.id
_entity.type
_entity.pdbx_description
1 polymer ?
#
loop_
_entity_poly.entity_id
_entity_poly.type
_entity_poly.pdbx_seq_one_letter_code
_entity_poly.pdbx_strand_id
1 'polypeptide(L)'
;MGYAAPEQYGKAQTTAQTDIYGLGATLQTLLTGKEPLETLAGGASRDHPIPEKLQALLTSMLEQDASKRPQSMNEVKQSLQWLKEHSTEQRVKRTLAFTWNFLAHSGLEALLLMGLLLFIYLIFLFSGFFNTPLWIPCLLLMLSTVVCRSAYYLRQEVEEAARRLNAKEVLGAVLKRLEGSILYALIPAILFFYLYINYNIQRPEDLSIGDALFLGGGVLASIIYGLSFFKREISWLLHFVPSWRRARKHQQVPPLQQQMHKHR
;
A
#
# COMPACT_ATOMS: atom_id res chain seq x y z
N MET A 1 26.02 17.17 -24.32
CA MET A 1 27.41 16.66 -24.39
C MET A 1 27.90 16.29 -22.98
N GLY A 2 27.44 15.17 -22.43
CA GLY A 2 27.92 14.65 -21.13
C GLY A 2 27.98 13.12 -21.09
N TYR A 3 27.78 12.46 -22.23
CA TYR A 3 27.85 11.00 -22.38
C TYR A 3 29.18 10.52 -22.94
N ALA A 4 29.93 11.39 -23.61
CA ALA A 4 31.27 11.08 -24.09
C ALA A 4 32.29 11.28 -22.97
N ALA A 5 33.23 10.36 -22.85
CA ALA A 5 34.27 10.40 -21.84
C ALA A 5 35.22 11.58 -22.08
N PRO A 6 35.76 12.22 -21.02
CA PRO A 6 36.58 13.42 -21.15
C PRO A 6 37.80 13.22 -22.07
N GLU A 7 38.38 12.02 -22.10
CA GLU A 7 39.50 11.69 -22.98
C GLU A 7 39.14 11.69 -24.47
N GLN A 8 37.87 11.52 -24.84
CA GLN A 8 37.40 11.54 -26.24
C GLN A 8 37.42 12.95 -26.85
N TYR A 9 37.47 14.00 -26.01
CA TYR A 9 37.62 15.38 -26.47
C TYR A 9 39.09 15.75 -26.76
N GLY A 10 40.04 14.85 -26.46
CA GLY A 10 41.46 14.98 -26.76
C GLY A 10 41.93 14.09 -27.94
N LYS A 11 43.25 13.82 -28.00
CA LYS A 11 43.87 12.91 -28.98
C LYS A 11 44.02 11.47 -28.45
N ALA A 12 43.37 11.13 -27.35
CA ALA A 12 43.51 9.82 -26.71
C ALA A 12 42.74 8.74 -27.48
N GLN A 13 43.32 7.54 -27.57
CA GLN A 13 42.67 6.39 -28.17
C GLN A 13 41.49 5.93 -27.29
N THR A 14 40.34 5.67 -27.90
CA THR A 14 39.18 5.09 -27.22
C THR A 14 39.49 3.68 -26.75
N THR A 15 39.27 3.42 -25.46
CA THR A 15 39.48 2.11 -24.83
C THR A 15 38.16 1.60 -24.21
N ALA A 16 38.16 0.39 -23.65
CA ALA A 16 37.00 -0.14 -22.94
C ALA A 16 36.53 0.78 -21.80
N GLN A 17 37.44 1.55 -21.18
CA GLN A 17 37.12 2.53 -20.14
C GLN A 17 36.28 3.71 -20.65
N THR A 18 36.39 4.04 -21.93
CA THR A 18 35.57 5.07 -22.57
C THR A 18 34.11 4.62 -22.68
N ASP A 19 33.87 3.37 -23.07
CA ASP A 19 32.52 2.80 -23.12
C ASP A 19 31.89 2.67 -21.72
N ILE A 20 32.70 2.34 -20.71
CA ILE A 20 32.26 2.27 -19.30
C ILE A 20 31.76 3.63 -18.81
N TYR A 21 32.44 4.73 -19.17
CA TYR A 21 31.99 6.08 -18.84
C TYR A 21 30.63 6.39 -19.50
N GLY A 22 30.51 6.11 -20.80
CA GLY A 22 29.27 6.36 -21.53
C GLY A 22 28.07 5.57 -20.97
N LEU A 23 28.31 4.32 -20.55
CA LEU A 23 27.32 3.52 -19.84
C LEU A 23 26.97 4.13 -18.48
N GLY A 24 27.95 4.60 -17.71
CA GLY A 24 27.73 5.24 -16.40
C GLY A 24 26.84 6.48 -16.50
N ALA A 25 27.11 7.33 -17.49
CA ALA A 25 26.32 8.53 -17.77
C ALA A 25 24.88 8.16 -18.18
N THR A 26 24.73 7.13 -19.01
CA THR A 26 23.42 6.60 -19.42
C THR A 26 22.63 6.08 -18.21
N LEU A 27 23.25 5.27 -17.35
CA LEU A 27 22.61 4.74 -16.15
C LEU A 27 22.18 5.85 -15.19
N GLN A 28 23.03 6.85 -14.98
CA GLN A 28 22.70 8.01 -14.16
C GLN A 28 21.49 8.77 -14.73
N THR A 29 21.43 8.99 -16.05
CA THR A 29 20.25 9.59 -16.70
C THR A 29 19.01 8.74 -16.54
N LEU A 30 19.11 7.42 -16.69
CA LEU A 30 17.95 6.53 -16.52
C LEU A 30 17.43 6.53 -15.08
N LEU A 31 18.32 6.66 -14.08
CA LEU A 31 17.96 6.68 -12.67
C LEU A 31 17.38 8.03 -12.21
N THR A 32 17.97 9.13 -12.67
CA THR A 32 17.59 10.49 -12.25
C THR A 32 16.54 11.13 -13.15
N GLY A 33 16.43 10.65 -14.39
CA GLY A 33 15.66 11.27 -15.46
C GLY A 33 16.27 12.57 -15.99
N LYS A 34 17.54 12.87 -15.68
CA LYS A 34 18.24 14.11 -16.05
C LYS A 34 19.41 13.85 -16.97
N GLU A 35 19.69 14.82 -17.83
CA GLU A 35 20.91 14.75 -18.62
C GLU A 35 22.16 14.94 -17.74
N PRO A 36 23.33 14.37 -18.10
CA PRO A 36 24.53 14.43 -17.27
C PRO A 36 24.99 15.87 -16.99
N LEU A 37 24.78 16.78 -17.94
CA LEU A 37 25.07 18.22 -17.81
C LEU A 37 24.20 18.90 -16.75
N GLU A 38 22.93 18.48 -16.62
CA GLU A 38 22.00 19.03 -15.61
C GLU A 38 22.31 18.51 -14.20
N THR A 39 22.91 17.32 -14.12
CA THR A 39 23.32 16.72 -12.85
C THR A 39 24.58 17.40 -12.31
N LEU A 40 25.53 17.75 -13.19
CA LEU A 40 26.71 18.56 -12.83
C LEU A 40 26.35 19.98 -12.37
N ALA A 41 25.25 20.54 -12.88
CA ALA A 41 24.75 21.87 -12.50
C ALA A 41 23.97 21.89 -11.17
N GLY A 42 23.99 20.80 -10.39
CA GLY A 42 23.34 20.74 -9.07
C GLY A 42 21.81 20.70 -9.13
N GLY A 43 21.22 20.32 -10.27
CA GLY A 43 19.76 20.24 -10.38
C GLY A 43 19.19 19.18 -9.45
N ALA A 44 18.31 19.55 -8.52
CA ALA A 44 17.64 18.67 -7.57
C ALA A 44 17.03 17.40 -8.23
N SER A 45 17.51 16.21 -7.86
CA SER A 45 17.08 14.91 -8.42
C SER A 45 15.58 14.68 -8.25
N ARG A 46 14.99 13.83 -9.10
CA ARG A 46 13.67 13.23 -8.82
C ARG A 46 13.71 12.49 -7.47
N ASP A 47 12.58 12.47 -6.77
CA ASP A 47 12.30 12.01 -5.39
C ASP A 47 12.71 10.57 -5.00
N HIS A 48 13.60 9.91 -5.73
CA HIS A 48 14.06 8.57 -5.42
C HIS A 48 15.55 8.56 -5.04
N PRO A 49 15.89 8.28 -3.77
CA PRO A 49 17.27 8.17 -3.34
C PRO A 49 17.94 6.96 -4.01
N ILE A 50 19.05 7.20 -4.70
CA ILE A 50 19.88 6.14 -5.29
C ILE A 50 20.57 5.39 -4.13
N PRO A 51 20.51 4.05 -4.07
CA PRO A 51 21.22 3.28 -3.06
C PRO A 51 22.72 3.60 -3.06
N GLU A 52 23.31 3.81 -1.88
CA GLU A 52 24.69 4.26 -1.70
C GLU A 52 25.70 3.43 -2.52
N LYS A 53 25.56 2.10 -2.52
CA LYS A 53 26.47 1.21 -3.27
C LYS A 53 26.31 1.33 -4.79
N LEU A 54 25.10 1.60 -5.27
CA LEU A 54 24.87 1.88 -6.70
C LEU A 54 25.43 3.25 -7.06
N GLN A 55 25.27 4.24 -6.18
CA GLN A 55 25.88 5.55 -6.35
C GLN A 55 27.42 5.45 -6.40
N ALA A 56 28.04 4.67 -5.53
CA ALA A 56 29.48 4.45 -5.53
C ALA A 56 29.98 3.82 -6.84
N LEU A 57 29.25 2.84 -7.39
CA LEU A 57 29.56 2.25 -8.70
C LEU A 57 29.42 3.28 -9.84
N LEU A 58 28.36 4.09 -9.82
CA LEU A 58 28.19 5.16 -10.81
C LEU A 58 29.33 6.19 -10.73
N THR A 59 29.73 6.56 -9.52
CA THR A 59 30.86 7.47 -9.29
C THR A 59 32.15 6.90 -9.86
N SER A 60 32.44 5.60 -9.66
CA SER A 60 33.67 4.99 -10.22
C SER A 60 33.62 4.85 -11.75
N MET A 61 32.45 4.60 -12.35
CA MET A 61 32.29 4.58 -13.80
C MET A 61 32.47 5.96 -14.44
N LEU A 62 32.06 7.02 -13.74
CA LEU A 62 32.11 8.41 -14.17
C LEU A 62 33.40 9.14 -13.76
N GLU A 63 34.40 8.42 -13.25
CA GLU A 63 35.67 8.99 -12.82
C GLU A 63 36.42 9.64 -13.99
N GLN A 64 37.05 10.79 -13.75
CA GLN A 64 37.75 11.52 -14.82
C GLN A 64 38.97 10.75 -15.31
N ASP A 65 39.71 10.16 -14.38
CA ASP A 65 40.88 9.31 -14.66
C ASP A 65 40.42 7.91 -15.11
N ALA A 66 40.66 7.58 -16.38
CA ALA A 66 40.29 6.29 -16.96
C ALA A 66 40.91 5.10 -16.21
N SER A 67 42.07 5.26 -15.59
CA SER A 67 42.75 4.16 -14.85
C SER A 67 42.03 3.78 -13.55
N LYS A 68 41.23 4.70 -13.00
CA LYS A 68 40.45 4.50 -11.77
C LYS A 68 39.04 3.94 -12.03
N ARG A 69 38.62 3.90 -13.29
CA ARG A 69 37.37 3.26 -13.70
C ARG A 69 37.48 1.73 -13.57
N PRO A 70 36.34 1.02 -13.49
CA PRO A 70 36.34 -0.44 -13.61
C PRO A 70 37.12 -0.88 -14.86
N GLN A 71 37.88 -1.96 -14.73
CA GLN A 71 38.82 -2.39 -15.77
C GLN A 71 38.09 -3.05 -16.96
N SER A 72 36.86 -3.53 -16.74
CA SER A 72 36.07 -4.18 -17.79
C SER A 72 34.57 -4.05 -17.58
N MET A 73 33.81 -4.20 -18.67
CA MET A 73 32.35 -4.32 -18.60
C MET A 73 31.89 -5.55 -17.81
N ASN A 74 32.71 -6.60 -17.73
CA ASN A 74 32.38 -7.79 -16.95
C ASN A 74 32.38 -7.49 -15.44
N GLU A 75 33.31 -6.66 -14.97
CA GLU A 75 33.35 -6.17 -13.60
C GLU A 75 32.10 -5.36 -13.27
N VAL A 76 31.73 -4.40 -14.13
CA VAL A 76 30.50 -3.59 -13.98
C VAL A 76 29.27 -4.49 -13.91
N LYS A 77 29.16 -5.49 -14.80
CA LYS A 77 28.05 -6.44 -14.81
C LYS A 77 27.97 -7.24 -13.49
N GLN A 78 29.10 -7.75 -13.00
CA GLN A 78 29.16 -8.48 -11.74
C GLN A 78 28.74 -7.61 -10.55
N SER A 79 29.22 -6.36 -10.49
CA SER A 79 28.81 -5.41 -9.45
C SER A 79 27.30 -5.15 -9.49
N LEU A 80 26.72 -4.94 -10.67
CA LEU A 80 25.27 -4.74 -10.83
C LEU A 80 24.46 -5.99 -10.45
N GLN A 81 24.93 -7.19 -10.82
CA GLN A 81 24.28 -8.45 -10.44
C GLN A 81 24.31 -8.66 -8.91
N TRP A 82 25.47 -8.44 -8.29
CA TRP A 82 25.63 -8.52 -6.85
C TRP A 82 24.70 -7.54 -6.12
N LEU A 83 24.60 -6.30 -6.59
CA LEU A 83 23.68 -5.29 -6.04
C LEU A 83 22.21 -5.72 -6.16
N LYS A 84 21.83 -6.31 -7.31
CA LYS A 84 20.49 -6.83 -7.53
C LYS A 84 20.17 -7.96 -6.53
N GLU A 85 21.05 -8.94 -6.39
CA GLU A 85 20.86 -10.10 -5.52
C GLU A 85 20.78 -9.71 -4.03
N HIS A 86 21.67 -8.83 -3.57
CA HIS A 86 21.68 -8.39 -2.18
C HIS A 86 20.50 -7.47 -1.85
N SER A 87 20.01 -6.68 -2.84
CA SER A 87 18.77 -5.93 -2.66
C SER A 87 17.54 -6.85 -2.52
N THR A 88 17.53 -7.99 -3.21
CA THR A 88 16.46 -8.99 -3.06
C THR A 88 16.54 -9.75 -1.75
N GLU A 89 17.73 -10.13 -1.29
CA GLU A 89 17.92 -10.81 -0.01
C GLU A 89 17.56 -9.90 1.18
N GLN A 90 17.95 -8.62 1.12
CA GLN A 90 17.54 -7.62 2.11
C GLN A 90 16.02 -7.40 2.12
N ARG A 91 15.37 -7.43 0.96
CA ARG A 91 13.90 -7.38 0.88
C ARG A 91 13.28 -8.59 1.56
N VAL A 92 13.73 -9.80 1.23
CA VAL A 92 13.22 -11.05 1.82
C VAL A 92 13.43 -11.06 3.34
N LYS A 93 14.62 -10.67 3.83
CA LYS A 93 14.88 -10.57 5.28
C LYS A 93 14.00 -9.53 5.96
N ARG A 94 13.75 -8.38 5.34
CA ARG A 94 12.79 -7.38 5.87
C ARG A 94 11.37 -7.90 5.89
N THR A 95 10.93 -8.61 4.84
CA THR A 95 9.60 -9.22 4.80
C THR A 95 9.46 -10.32 5.85
N LEU A 96 10.48 -11.16 6.02
CA LEU A 96 10.52 -12.22 7.02
C LEU A 96 10.55 -11.66 8.45
N ALA A 97 11.37 -10.63 8.72
CA ALA A 97 11.40 -9.94 10.00
C ALA A 97 10.06 -9.24 10.31
N PHE A 98 9.42 -8.65 9.28
CA PHE A 98 8.06 -8.12 9.39
C PHE A 98 7.05 -9.20 9.75
N THR A 99 7.08 -10.36 9.07
CA THR A 99 6.16 -11.47 9.37
C THR A 99 6.42 -12.05 10.76
N TRP A 100 7.67 -12.08 11.22
CA TRP A 100 8.02 -12.58 12.55
C TRP A 100 7.56 -11.63 13.65
N ASN A 101 7.81 -10.33 13.51
CA ASN A 101 7.32 -9.33 14.47
C ASN A 101 5.80 -9.26 14.49
N PHE A 102 5.15 -9.42 13.34
CA PHE A 102 3.69 -9.52 13.24
C PHE A 102 3.17 -10.76 13.98
N LEU A 103 3.73 -11.94 13.71
CA LEU A 103 3.31 -13.19 14.35
C LEU A 103 3.55 -13.18 15.88
N ALA A 104 4.64 -12.56 16.33
CA ALA A 104 5.00 -12.48 17.74
C ALA A 104 4.12 -11.50 18.54
N HIS A 105 3.66 -10.39 17.94
CA HIS A 105 2.82 -9.41 18.64
C HIS A 105 1.31 -9.68 18.47
N SER A 106 0.88 -10.17 17.31
CA SER A 106 -0.55 -10.45 17.04
C SER A 106 -1.09 -11.69 17.77
N GLY A 107 -0.25 -12.61 18.24
CA GLY A 107 -0.74 -13.83 18.91
C GLY A 107 -1.50 -13.54 20.21
N LEU A 108 -0.97 -12.64 21.04
CA LEU A 108 -1.55 -12.31 22.34
C LEU A 108 -2.75 -11.36 22.19
N GLU A 109 -2.65 -10.36 21.31
CA GLU A 109 -3.75 -9.45 20.98
C GLU A 109 -4.94 -10.20 20.35
N ALA A 110 -4.69 -11.11 19.41
CA ALA A 110 -5.74 -11.92 18.80
C ALA A 110 -6.41 -12.87 19.81
N LEU A 111 -5.67 -13.45 20.75
CA LEU A 111 -6.24 -14.28 21.81
C LEU A 111 -7.13 -13.47 22.76
N LEU A 112 -6.69 -12.27 23.17
CA LEU A 112 -7.50 -11.37 23.99
C LEU A 112 -8.76 -10.92 23.26
N LEU A 113 -8.66 -10.62 21.97
CA LEU A 113 -9.77 -10.20 21.13
C LEU A 113 -10.77 -11.34 20.90
N MET A 114 -10.29 -12.57 20.67
CA MET A 114 -11.12 -13.78 20.60
C MET A 114 -11.85 -14.01 21.94
N GLY A 115 -11.14 -13.87 23.07
CA GLY A 115 -11.71 -13.97 24.41
C GLY A 115 -12.81 -12.93 24.66
N LEU A 116 -12.58 -11.68 24.23
CA LEU A 116 -13.56 -10.59 24.36
C LEU A 116 -14.82 -10.84 23.51
N LEU A 117 -14.66 -11.28 22.26
CA LEU A 117 -15.79 -11.63 21.41
C LEU A 117 -16.59 -12.81 21.97
N LEU A 118 -15.90 -13.83 22.49
CA LEU A 118 -16.54 -14.96 23.17
C LEU A 118 -17.31 -14.49 24.41
N PHE A 119 -16.72 -13.60 25.20
CA PHE A 119 -17.39 -13.03 26.37
C PHE A 119 -18.67 -12.27 26.02
N ILE A 120 -18.64 -11.44 24.96
CA ILE A 120 -19.82 -10.73 24.45
C ILE A 120 -20.88 -11.70 23.93
N TYR A 121 -20.46 -12.73 23.19
CA TYR A 121 -21.36 -13.79 22.72
C TYR A 121 -22.06 -14.49 23.90
N LEU A 122 -21.31 -14.82 24.96
CA LEU A 122 -21.89 -15.42 26.16
C LEU A 122 -22.88 -14.47 26.86
N ILE A 123 -22.58 -13.17 26.95
CA ILE A 123 -23.53 -12.18 27.47
C ILE A 123 -24.81 -12.16 26.63
N PHE A 124 -24.72 -12.16 25.30
CA PHE A 124 -25.89 -12.18 24.41
C PHE A 124 -26.69 -13.47 24.54
N LEU A 125 -26.02 -14.60 24.75
CA LEU A 125 -26.63 -15.91 24.96
C LEU A 125 -27.41 -15.96 26.29
N PHE A 126 -26.77 -15.62 27.40
CA PHE A 126 -27.38 -15.69 28.73
C PHE A 126 -28.44 -14.62 28.96
N SER A 127 -28.28 -13.45 28.35
CA SER A 127 -29.29 -12.39 28.45
C SER A 127 -30.55 -12.68 27.66
N GLY A 128 -30.53 -13.62 26.70
CA GLY A 128 -31.66 -13.91 25.80
C GLY A 128 -31.75 -12.98 24.59
N PHE A 129 -30.71 -12.18 24.31
CA PHE A 129 -30.66 -11.23 23.19
C PHE A 129 -30.96 -11.90 21.84
N PHE A 130 -30.46 -13.12 21.62
CA PHE A 130 -30.69 -13.88 20.39
C PHE A 130 -32.16 -14.27 20.17
N ASN A 131 -33.01 -14.17 21.19
CA ASN A 131 -34.45 -14.41 21.05
C ASN A 131 -35.20 -13.17 20.52
N THR A 132 -34.53 -12.03 20.36
CA THR A 132 -35.12 -10.78 19.85
C THR A 132 -34.78 -10.55 18.38
N PRO A 133 -35.58 -9.82 17.59
CA PRO A 133 -35.20 -9.48 16.20
C PRO A 133 -34.00 -8.53 16.10
N LEU A 134 -33.47 -8.01 17.22
CA LEU A 134 -32.37 -7.03 17.26
C LEU A 134 -30.99 -7.64 16.95
N TRP A 135 -30.80 -8.96 17.08
CA TRP A 135 -29.48 -9.57 16.83
C TRP A 135 -29.06 -9.55 15.35
N ILE A 136 -30.02 -9.67 14.43
CA ILE A 136 -29.76 -9.65 12.98
C ILE A 136 -29.19 -8.30 12.52
N PRO A 137 -29.85 -7.15 12.78
CA PRO A 137 -29.31 -5.84 12.40
C PRO A 137 -28.01 -5.52 13.15
N CYS A 138 -27.87 -5.94 14.41
CA CYS A 138 -26.63 -5.81 15.16
C CYS A 138 -25.46 -6.50 14.44
N LEU A 139 -25.64 -7.76 14.03
CA LEU A 139 -24.61 -8.54 13.33
C LEU A 139 -24.25 -7.95 11.97
N LEU A 140 -25.25 -7.46 11.21
CA LEU A 140 -25.01 -6.79 9.93
C LEU A 140 -24.21 -5.50 10.09
N LEU A 141 -24.51 -4.69 11.11
CA LEU A 141 -23.76 -3.47 11.40
C LEU A 141 -22.33 -3.78 11.87
N MET A 142 -22.15 -4.80 12.72
CA MET A 142 -20.81 -5.28 13.09
C MET A 142 -19.99 -5.66 11.84
N LEU A 143 -20.54 -6.49 10.95
CA LEU A 143 -19.88 -6.87 9.68
C LEU A 143 -19.57 -5.65 8.81
N SER A 144 -20.53 -4.74 8.66
CA SER A 144 -20.33 -3.53 7.86
C SER A 144 -19.21 -2.65 8.42
N THR A 145 -19.13 -2.47 9.74
CA THR A 145 -18.06 -1.66 10.35
C THR A 145 -16.68 -2.25 10.11
N VAL A 146 -16.52 -3.58 10.26
CA VAL A 146 -15.25 -4.28 9.98
C VAL A 146 -14.86 -4.15 8.51
N VAL A 147 -15.80 -4.39 7.59
CA VAL A 147 -15.54 -4.31 6.14
C VAL A 147 -15.20 -2.88 5.71
N CYS A 148 -15.96 -1.88 6.16
CA CYS A 148 -15.71 -0.48 5.81
C CYS A 148 -14.36 0.02 6.33
N ARG A 149 -13.98 -0.30 7.58
CA ARG A 149 -12.66 0.07 8.11
C ARG A 149 -11.52 -0.62 7.38
N SER A 150 -11.65 -1.92 7.11
CA SER A 150 -10.65 -2.68 6.35
C SER A 150 -10.42 -2.09 4.96
N ALA A 151 -11.51 -1.70 4.27
CA ALA A 151 -11.44 -1.05 2.96
C ALA A 151 -10.82 0.36 3.02
N TYR A 152 -11.17 1.17 4.03
CA TYR A 152 -10.60 2.49 4.25
C TYR A 152 -9.08 2.43 4.45
N TYR A 153 -8.61 1.50 5.28
CA TYR A 153 -7.17 1.33 5.52
C TYR A 153 -6.42 0.83 4.29
N LEU A 154 -7.02 -0.11 3.55
CA LEU A 154 -6.44 -0.58 2.30
C LEU A 154 -6.31 0.57 1.29
N ARG A 155 -7.32 1.46 1.21
CA ARG A 155 -7.25 2.67 0.39
C ARG A 155 -6.09 3.56 0.81
N GLN A 156 -5.95 3.83 2.11
CA GLN A 156 -4.89 4.68 2.63
C GLN A 156 -3.50 4.12 2.27
N GLU A 157 -3.26 2.82 2.44
CA GLU A 157 -1.98 2.22 2.08
C GLU A 157 -1.71 2.21 0.58
N VAL A 158 -2.74 2.03 -0.26
CA VAL A 158 -2.60 2.12 -1.72
C VAL A 158 -2.28 3.55 -2.16
N GLU A 159 -2.79 4.55 -1.45
CA GLU A 159 -2.57 5.98 -1.74
C GLU A 159 -1.20 6.47 -1.25
N GLU A 160 -0.73 5.97 -0.11
CA GLU A 160 0.63 6.22 0.41
C GLU A 160 1.71 5.42 -0.34
N ALA A 161 1.38 4.23 -0.85
CA ALA A 161 2.29 3.44 -1.65
C ALA A 161 2.43 4.05 -3.05
N ALA A 162 3.55 4.76 -3.29
CA ALA A 162 3.94 5.27 -4.61
C ALA A 162 4.10 4.18 -5.69
N ARG A 163 3.90 2.90 -5.37
CA ARG A 163 3.98 1.74 -6.26
C ARG A 163 2.78 0.81 -6.04
N ARG A 164 2.33 0.15 -7.11
CA ARG A 164 1.30 -0.90 -7.03
C ARG A 164 1.73 -2.04 -6.10
N LEU A 165 0.96 -2.23 -5.03
CA LEU A 165 1.10 -3.36 -4.13
C LEU A 165 0.73 -4.67 -4.82
N ASN A 166 1.45 -5.73 -4.51
CA ASN A 166 1.14 -7.08 -4.95
C ASN A 166 -0.02 -7.67 -4.11
N ALA A 167 -0.75 -8.65 -4.65
CA ALA A 167 -1.89 -9.27 -3.96
C ALA A 167 -1.54 -9.83 -2.57
N LYS A 168 -0.31 -10.32 -2.40
CA LYS A 168 0.19 -10.81 -1.10
C LYS A 168 0.44 -9.69 -0.09
N GLU A 169 0.88 -8.52 -0.56
CA GLU A 169 1.14 -7.35 0.29
C GLU A 169 -0.19 -6.71 0.72
N VAL A 170 -1.14 -6.61 -0.22
CA VAL A 170 -2.53 -6.21 0.06
C VAL A 170 -3.17 -7.13 1.11
N LEU A 171 -3.02 -8.45 0.94
CA LEU A 171 -3.59 -9.42 1.89
C LEU A 171 -2.95 -9.28 3.28
N GLY A 172 -1.62 -9.13 3.35
CA GLY A 172 -0.91 -8.93 4.63
C GLY A 172 -1.30 -7.63 5.33
N ALA A 173 -1.45 -6.54 4.58
CA ALA A 173 -1.92 -5.26 5.08
C ALA A 173 -3.34 -5.33 5.65
N VAL A 174 -4.25 -5.95 4.89
CA VAL A 174 -5.64 -6.16 5.32
C VAL A 174 -5.68 -7.02 6.59
N LEU A 175 -4.94 -8.14 6.62
CA LEU A 175 -4.93 -9.03 7.79
C LEU A 175 -4.43 -8.33 9.05
N LYS A 176 -3.36 -7.53 8.92
CA LYS A 176 -2.77 -6.78 10.03
C LYS A 176 -3.70 -5.72 10.62
N ARG A 177 -4.53 -5.11 9.78
CA ARG A 177 -5.47 -4.06 10.21
C ARG A 177 -6.88 -4.58 10.48
N LEU A 178 -7.17 -5.83 10.12
CA LEU A 178 -8.40 -6.53 10.48
C LEU A 178 -8.51 -6.67 12.00
N GLU A 179 -7.40 -7.00 12.68
CA GLU A 179 -7.30 -7.10 14.14
C GLU A 179 -7.78 -5.80 14.83
N GLY A 180 -7.26 -4.64 14.39
CA GLY A 180 -7.71 -3.34 14.90
C GLY A 180 -9.13 -2.95 14.47
N SER A 181 -9.64 -3.50 13.36
CA SER A 181 -11.00 -3.20 12.87
C SER A 181 -12.08 -3.94 13.65
N ILE A 182 -11.77 -5.10 14.24
CA ILE A 182 -12.73 -5.89 15.02
C ILE A 182 -13.12 -5.17 16.33
N LEU A 183 -12.23 -4.38 16.94
CA LEU A 183 -12.57 -3.57 18.12
C LEU A 183 -13.68 -2.55 17.82
N TYR A 184 -13.79 -2.07 16.58
CA TYR A 184 -14.87 -1.15 16.19
C TYR A 184 -16.22 -1.86 16.04
N ALA A 185 -16.24 -3.19 15.86
CA ALA A 185 -17.48 -3.96 15.90
C ALA A 185 -18.12 -3.99 17.30
N LEU A 186 -17.37 -3.62 18.35
CA LEU A 186 -17.91 -3.46 19.70
C LEU A 186 -18.90 -2.30 19.81
N ILE A 187 -18.74 -1.26 18.99
CA ILE A 187 -19.60 -0.06 19.04
C ILE A 187 -21.08 -0.42 18.75
N PRO A 188 -21.42 -1.04 17.61
CA PRO A 188 -22.78 -1.48 17.36
C PRO A 188 -23.24 -2.57 18.33
N ALA A 189 -22.35 -3.47 18.78
CA ALA A 189 -22.69 -4.50 19.76
C ALA A 189 -23.15 -3.91 21.11
N ILE A 190 -22.39 -2.93 21.64
CA ILE A 190 -22.72 -2.23 22.89
C ILE A 190 -24.00 -1.41 22.73
N LEU A 191 -24.15 -0.70 21.61
CA LEU A 191 -25.35 0.10 21.32
C LEU A 191 -26.62 -0.77 21.31
N PHE A 192 -26.60 -1.89 20.58
CA PHE A 192 -27.75 -2.78 20.48
C PHE A 192 -28.03 -3.54 21.77
N PHE A 193 -26.99 -3.87 22.55
CA PHE A 193 -27.17 -4.45 23.86
C PHE A 193 -27.77 -3.46 24.87
N TYR A 194 -27.36 -2.20 24.82
CA TYR A 194 -27.96 -1.13 25.61
C TYR A 194 -29.44 -0.92 25.26
N LEU A 195 -29.76 -0.89 23.95
CA LEU A 195 -31.14 -0.85 23.46
C LEU A 195 -31.97 -2.04 23.97
N TYR A 196 -31.40 -3.24 23.94
CA TYR A 196 -32.03 -4.46 24.44
C TYR A 196 -32.30 -4.40 25.94
N ILE A 197 -31.33 -3.95 26.73
CA ILE A 197 -31.47 -3.79 28.18
C ILE A 197 -32.58 -2.78 28.48
N ASN A 198 -32.59 -1.61 27.84
CA ASN A 198 -33.65 -0.63 28.06
C ASN A 198 -35.02 -1.16 27.62
N TYR A 199 -35.12 -1.83 26.49
CA TYR A 199 -36.37 -2.42 26.01
C TYR A 199 -36.94 -3.48 26.97
N ASN A 200 -36.08 -4.28 27.61
CA ASN A 200 -36.51 -5.34 28.54
C ASN A 200 -36.61 -4.90 30.02
N ILE A 201 -35.92 -3.82 30.43
CA ILE A 201 -35.97 -3.31 31.81
C ILE A 201 -37.05 -2.24 31.99
N GLN A 202 -37.25 -1.35 31.03
CA GLN A 202 -38.34 -0.36 31.09
C GLN A 202 -39.65 -0.98 30.62
N ARG A 203 -40.71 -0.82 31.42
CA ARG A 203 -42.07 -1.04 30.89
C ARG A 203 -42.25 -0.05 29.73
N PRO A 204 -42.87 -0.44 28.61
CA PRO A 204 -43.07 0.44 27.45
C PRO A 204 -43.82 1.75 27.77
N GLU A 205 -44.40 1.85 28.97
CA GLU A 205 -45.13 2.99 29.52
C GLU A 205 -44.21 4.07 30.13
N ASP A 206 -42.96 3.73 30.48
CA ASP A 206 -41.98 4.65 31.09
C ASP A 206 -40.98 5.23 30.08
N LEU A 207 -41.08 4.84 28.79
CA LEU A 207 -40.18 5.32 27.74
C LEU A 207 -40.63 6.72 27.27
N SER A 208 -39.89 7.75 27.67
CA SER A 208 -40.13 9.12 27.20
C SER A 208 -40.08 9.18 25.68
N ILE A 209 -41.02 9.92 25.06
CA ILE A 209 -41.03 10.20 23.62
C ILE A 209 -39.67 10.78 23.17
N GLY A 210 -38.99 11.52 24.05
CA GLY A 210 -37.64 12.04 23.82
C GLY A 210 -36.59 10.93 23.66
N ASP A 211 -36.64 9.88 24.48
CA ASP A 211 -35.70 8.76 24.44
C ASP A 211 -35.94 7.90 23.19
N ALA A 212 -37.20 7.68 22.82
CA ALA A 212 -37.56 6.99 21.59
C ALA A 212 -37.13 7.76 20.33
N LEU A 213 -37.26 9.09 20.32
CA LEU A 213 -36.79 9.95 19.23
C LEU A 213 -35.27 10.03 19.16
N PHE A 214 -34.58 10.06 20.30
CA PHE A 214 -33.12 10.10 20.34
C PHE A 214 -32.50 8.78 19.84
N LEU A 215 -33.04 7.65 20.31
CA LEU A 215 -32.61 6.32 19.87
C LEU A 215 -32.97 6.05 18.41
N GLY A 216 -34.20 6.35 18.00
CA GLY A 216 -34.65 6.23 16.62
C GLY A 216 -33.86 7.15 15.67
N GLY A 217 -33.63 8.40 16.08
CA GLY A 217 -32.84 9.38 15.34
C GLY A 217 -31.37 8.99 15.22
N GLY A 218 -30.76 8.46 16.28
CA GLY A 218 -29.39 7.95 16.26
C GLY A 218 -29.21 6.75 15.33
N VAL A 219 -30.17 5.83 15.32
CA VAL A 219 -30.19 4.69 14.39
C VAL A 219 -30.40 5.17 12.94
N LEU A 220 -31.34 6.08 12.70
CA LEU A 220 -31.60 6.63 11.37
C LEU A 220 -30.40 7.41 10.83
N ALA A 221 -29.76 8.25 11.66
CA ALA A 221 -28.57 9.00 11.30
C ALA A 221 -27.37 8.08 11.02
N SER A 222 -27.21 7.01 11.80
CA SER A 222 -26.17 5.99 11.57
C SER A 222 -26.39 5.23 10.27
N ILE A 223 -27.64 4.90 9.93
CA ILE A 223 -28.01 4.26 8.65
C ILE A 223 -27.77 5.23 7.48
N ILE A 224 -28.17 6.50 7.61
CA ILE A 224 -27.96 7.53 6.56
C ILE A 224 -26.47 7.81 6.36
N TYR A 225 -25.70 7.91 7.44
CA TYR A 225 -24.26 8.08 7.37
C TYR A 225 -23.58 6.85 6.75
N GLY A 226 -23.99 5.64 7.15
CA GLY A 226 -23.51 4.39 6.55
C GLY A 226 -23.81 4.29 5.05
N LEU A 227 -25.04 4.60 4.62
CA LEU A 227 -25.46 4.58 3.22
C LEU A 227 -24.75 5.65 2.37
N SER A 228 -24.59 6.87 2.90
CA SER A 228 -23.89 7.96 2.20
C SER A 228 -22.40 7.66 2.04
N PHE A 229 -21.77 7.10 3.08
CA PHE A 229 -20.40 6.61 3.03
C PHE A 229 -20.26 5.47 2.01
N PHE A 230 -21.15 4.48 2.04
CA PHE A 230 -21.15 3.35 1.11
C PHE A 230 -21.32 3.79 -0.35
N LYS A 231 -22.19 4.77 -0.62
CA LYS A 231 -22.35 5.37 -1.95
C LYS A 231 -21.07 6.05 -2.42
N ARG A 232 -20.38 6.77 -1.53
CA ARG A 232 -19.11 7.46 -1.85
C ARG A 232 -17.99 6.47 -2.17
N GLU A 233 -17.86 5.41 -1.38
CA GLU A 233 -16.84 4.38 -1.57
C GLU A 233 -17.12 3.53 -2.83
N ILE A 234 -18.37 3.11 -3.07
CA ILE A 234 -18.75 2.39 -4.30
C ILE A 234 -18.55 3.27 -5.53
N SER A 235 -18.92 4.54 -5.48
CA SER A 235 -18.72 5.47 -6.59
C SER A 235 -17.23 5.60 -6.95
N TRP A 236 -16.35 5.62 -5.95
CA TRP A 236 -14.91 5.66 -6.18
C TRP A 236 -14.37 4.34 -6.73
N LEU A 237 -14.82 3.19 -6.20
CA LEU A 237 -14.45 1.88 -6.73
C LEU A 237 -14.88 1.70 -8.19
N LEU A 238 -16.09 2.13 -8.53
CA LEU A 238 -16.62 2.12 -9.90
C LEU A 238 -15.84 3.06 -10.83
N HIS A 239 -15.28 4.16 -10.33
CA HIS A 239 -14.41 5.05 -11.12
C HIS A 239 -13.08 4.37 -11.52
N PHE A 240 -12.59 3.41 -10.74
CA PHE A 240 -11.40 2.64 -11.07
C PHE A 240 -11.66 1.50 -12.06
N VAL A 241 -12.84 0.88 -12.09
CA VAL A 241 -13.12 -0.26 -13.02
C VAL A 241 -12.82 0.07 -14.51
N PRO A 242 -13.14 1.26 -15.05
CA PRO A 242 -12.77 1.67 -16.40
C PRO A 242 -11.26 1.91 -16.60
N SER A 243 -10.53 2.36 -15.56
CA SER A 243 -9.09 2.63 -15.65
C SER A 243 -8.29 1.33 -15.71
N TRP A 244 -8.74 0.28 -15.02
CA TRP A 244 -8.19 -1.07 -15.12
C TRP A 244 -8.42 -1.71 -16.48
N ARG A 245 -9.57 -1.46 -17.12
CA ARG A 245 -9.90 -1.98 -18.46
C ARG A 245 -9.10 -1.27 -19.57
N ARG A 246 -8.85 0.04 -19.44
CA ARG A 246 -7.98 0.82 -20.33
C ARG A 246 -6.49 0.46 -20.20
N ALA A 247 -6.00 0.24 -18.98
CA ALA A 247 -4.61 -0.16 -18.74
C ALA A 247 -4.30 -1.55 -19.33
N ARG A 248 -5.21 -2.53 -19.21
CA ARG A 248 -5.04 -3.84 -19.88
C ARG A 248 -5.01 -3.72 -21.41
N LYS A 249 -5.86 -2.85 -21.99
CA LYS A 249 -5.86 -2.60 -23.44
C LYS A 249 -4.55 -1.97 -23.92
N HIS A 250 -3.99 -1.01 -23.18
CA HIS A 250 -2.70 -0.41 -23.54
C HIS A 250 -1.50 -1.34 -23.36
N GLN A 251 -1.56 -2.27 -22.41
CA GLN A 251 -0.46 -3.20 -22.14
C GLN A 251 -0.47 -4.43 -23.05
N GLN A 252 -1.58 -4.71 -23.74
CA GLN A 252 -1.70 -5.77 -24.75
C GLN A 252 -1.25 -5.35 -26.16
N VAL A 253 -1.04 -4.05 -26.42
CA VAL A 253 -0.53 -3.58 -27.72
C VAL A 253 0.98 -3.43 -27.63
N PRO A 254 1.79 -4.26 -28.31
CA PRO A 254 3.23 -4.10 -28.34
C PRO A 254 3.60 -2.74 -28.96
N PRO A 255 4.62 -2.03 -28.44
CA PRO A 255 4.99 -0.68 -28.91
C PRO A 255 5.35 -0.60 -30.40
N LEU A 256 5.67 -1.73 -31.04
CA LEU A 256 5.96 -1.83 -32.48
C LEU A 256 4.74 -1.62 -33.39
N GLN A 257 3.50 -1.87 -32.95
CA GLN A 257 2.31 -1.71 -33.80
C GLN A 257 1.80 -0.26 -33.87
N GLN A 258 2.12 0.58 -32.88
CA GLN A 258 1.68 1.98 -32.85
C GLN A 258 2.48 2.90 -33.78
N GLN A 259 3.74 2.54 -34.09
CA GLN A 259 4.56 3.31 -35.04
C GLN A 259 4.26 2.98 -36.51
N MET A 260 3.71 1.81 -36.81
CA MET A 260 3.40 1.42 -38.20
C MET A 260 2.14 2.09 -38.77
N HIS A 261 1.18 2.46 -37.92
CA HIS A 261 -0.08 3.08 -38.36
C HIS A 261 -0.02 4.59 -38.56
N LYS A 262 1.10 5.25 -38.20
CA LYS A 262 1.25 6.71 -38.35
C LYS A 262 1.97 7.12 -39.64
N HIS A 263 2.39 6.16 -40.46
CA HIS A 263 3.16 6.37 -41.70
C HIS A 263 2.52 5.74 -42.94
N ARG A 264 1.19 5.70 -43.02
CA ARG A 264 0.47 5.32 -44.24
C ARG A 264 -0.46 6.43 -44.70
#